data_AF-A0A212J488-F1
#
_entry.id   AF-A0A212J488-F1
#
_cell.length_a   1.000
_cell.length_b   1.000
_cell.length_c   1.000
_cell.angle_alpha   90.00
_cell.angle_beta   90.00
_cell.angle_gamma   90.00
#
_symmetry.space_group_name_H-M   'P 1'
#
loop_
_entity.id
_entity.type
_entity.pdbx_description
1 polymer ?
#
loop_
_entity_poly.entity_id
_entity_poly.type
_entity_poly.pdbx_seq_one_letter_code
_entity_poly.pdbx_strand_id
1 'polypeptide(L)'
;MLYLTKLKLFAMLKKDIRINATAIWQYLSERGKMSVQEIEELTHYKNSLILLALGWLSKENKVRFSVKNENLYVELSSTPTEIYY
;
A
#
# COMPACT_ATOMS: atom_id res chain seq x y z
N MET A 1 -10.71 15.82 -28.19
CA MET A 1 -9.32 15.40 -27.89
C MET A 1 -8.94 15.50 -26.40
N LEU A 2 -9.34 16.56 -25.67
CA LEU A 2 -9.00 16.80 -24.25
C LEU A 2 -9.46 15.72 -23.24
N TYR A 3 -10.62 15.09 -23.47
CA TYR A 3 -11.13 14.03 -22.59
C TYR A 3 -10.28 12.75 -22.65
N LEU A 4 -9.79 12.40 -23.86
CA LEU A 4 -8.99 11.20 -24.08
C LEU A 4 -7.61 11.32 -23.43
N THR A 5 -7.00 12.50 -23.44
CA THR A 5 -5.73 12.77 -22.74
C THR A 5 -5.91 12.70 -21.22
N LYS A 6 -6.98 13.29 -20.68
CA LYS A 6 -7.30 13.21 -19.26
C LYS A 6 -7.54 11.75 -18.80
N LEU A 7 -8.28 10.97 -19.57
CA LEU A 7 -8.52 9.55 -19.27
C LEU A 7 -7.23 8.73 -19.29
N LYS A 8 -6.36 8.94 -20.28
CA LYS A 8 -5.04 8.29 -20.36
C LYS A 8 -4.17 8.63 -19.16
N LEU A 9 -4.14 9.90 -18.75
CA LEU A 9 -3.39 10.35 -17.57
C LEU A 9 -3.88 9.66 -16.29
N PHE A 10 -5.20 9.59 -16.08
CA PHE A 10 -5.75 8.88 -14.92
C PHE A 10 -5.45 7.38 -14.93
N ALA A 11 -5.50 6.75 -16.10
CA ALA A 11 -5.14 5.33 -16.24
C ALA A 11 -3.66 5.10 -15.90
N MET A 12 -2.78 5.99 -16.34
CA MET A 12 -1.35 5.93 -16.04
C MET A 12 -1.09 6.12 -14.55
N LEU A 13 -1.70 7.14 -13.93
CA LEU A 13 -1.60 7.37 -12.49
C LEU A 13 -2.06 6.16 -11.65
N LYS A 14 -3.20 5.55 -12.02
CA LYS A 14 -3.68 4.33 -11.34
C LYS A 14 -2.72 3.15 -11.49
N LYS A 15 -2.07 3.02 -12.64
CA LYS A 15 -1.06 1.98 -12.88
C LYS A 15 0.14 2.20 -11.97
N ASP A 16 0.63 3.43 -11.85
CA ASP A 16 1.79 3.75 -11.01
C ASP A 16 1.48 3.51 -9.54
N ILE A 17 0.31 3.93 -9.05
CA ILE A 17 -0.14 3.64 -7.67
C ILE A 17 -0.17 2.13 -7.42
N ARG A 18 -0.70 1.34 -8.36
CA ARG A 18 -0.74 -0.12 -8.24
C ARG A 18 0.64 -0.75 -8.19
N ILE A 19 1.59 -0.28 -9.01
CA ILE A 19 2.98 -0.77 -9.01
C ILE A 19 3.63 -0.50 -7.65
N ASN A 20 3.48 0.73 -7.14
CA ASN A 20 4.01 1.11 -5.83
C ASN A 20 3.36 0.30 -4.70
N ALA A 21 2.05 0.03 -4.78
CA ALA A 21 1.34 -0.83 -3.85
C ALA A 21 1.89 -2.26 -3.83
N THR A 22 2.19 -2.84 -4.99
CA THR A 22 2.83 -4.17 -5.08
C THR A 22 4.20 -4.17 -4.42
N ALA A 23 5.02 -3.13 -4.64
CA ALA A 23 6.33 -3.02 -4.00
C ALA A 23 6.23 -2.94 -2.47
N ILE A 24 5.36 -2.09 -1.94
CA ILE A 24 5.14 -1.99 -0.47
C ILE A 24 4.60 -3.30 0.10
N TRP A 25 3.69 -3.97 -0.61
CA TRP A 25 3.17 -5.27 -0.20
C TRP A 25 4.28 -6.33 -0.09
N GLN A 26 5.25 -6.34 -1.02
CA GLN A 26 6.42 -7.24 -0.94
C GLN A 26 7.27 -6.95 0.30
N TYR A 27 7.56 -5.67 0.59
CA TYR A 27 8.30 -5.31 1.80
C TYR A 27 7.58 -5.76 3.09
N LEU A 28 6.25 -5.56 3.16
CA LEU A 28 5.44 -6.04 4.28
C LEU A 28 5.40 -7.58 4.37
N SER A 29 5.45 -8.28 3.23
CA SER A 29 5.51 -9.75 3.20
C SER A 29 6.83 -10.29 3.74
N GLU A 30 7.93 -9.59 3.47
CA GLU A 30 9.28 -10.02 3.88
C GLU A 30 9.60 -9.63 5.32
N ARG A 31 9.16 -8.44 5.75
CA ARG A 31 9.54 -7.84 7.04
C ARG A 31 8.42 -7.86 8.08
N GLY A 32 7.20 -8.18 7.67
CA GLY A 32 6.02 -8.16 8.53
C GLY A 32 5.52 -6.75 8.80
N LYS A 33 5.07 -6.52 10.03
CA LYS A 33 4.49 -5.25 10.48
C LYS A 33 5.53 -4.13 10.47
N MET A 34 5.20 -3.02 9.83
CA MET A 34 6.06 -1.83 9.72
C MET A 34 5.25 -0.54 9.92
N SER A 35 5.87 0.50 10.47
CA SER A 35 5.33 1.86 10.49
C SER A 35 5.47 2.55 9.13
N VAL A 36 4.64 3.56 8.88
CA VAL A 36 4.77 4.38 7.65
C VAL A 36 6.16 5.03 7.58
N GLN A 37 6.74 5.43 8.72
CA GLN A 37 8.08 5.99 8.78
C GLN A 37 9.16 4.96 8.39
N GLU A 38 9.08 3.73 8.90
CA GLU A 38 10.03 2.66 8.50
C GLU A 38 9.93 2.33 7.01
N ILE A 39 8.72 2.39 6.42
CA ILE A 39 8.53 2.23 4.97
C ILE A 39 9.18 3.38 4.21
N GLU A 40 9.01 4.62 4.69
CA GLU A 40 9.62 5.82 4.10
C GLU A 40 11.15 5.77 4.14
N GLU A 41 11.73 5.40 5.27
CA GLU A 41 13.18 5.24 5.44
C GLU A 41 13.75 4.12 4.57
N LEU A 42 13.06 2.99 4.45
CA LEU A 42 13.52 1.83 3.66
C LEU A 42 13.44 2.06 2.15
N THR A 43 12.38 2.73 1.68
CA THR A 43 12.10 2.88 0.24
C THR A 43 12.55 4.23 -0.32
N HIS A 44 12.81 5.21 0.54
CA HIS A 44 12.98 6.62 0.21
C HIS A 44 11.79 7.22 -0.57
N TYR A 45 10.62 6.60 -0.46
CA TYR A 45 9.41 7.11 -1.09
C TYR A 45 8.83 8.26 -0.29
N LYS A 46 8.26 9.24 -1.00
CA LYS A 46 7.48 10.31 -0.36
C LYS A 46 6.29 9.71 0.37
N ASN A 47 6.03 10.22 1.57
CA ASN A 47 4.89 9.85 2.39
C ASN A 47 3.55 9.78 1.62
N SER A 48 3.28 10.76 0.74
CA SER A 48 2.05 10.78 -0.07
C SER A 48 1.92 9.60 -1.04
N LEU A 49 3.02 9.14 -1.62
CA LEU A 49 3.04 7.96 -2.48
C LEU A 49 2.78 6.69 -1.67
N ILE A 50 3.39 6.59 -0.48
CA ILE A 50 3.17 5.49 0.46
C ILE A 50 1.69 5.44 0.84
N LEU A 51 1.08 6.55 1.23
CA LEU A 51 -0.34 6.60 1.60
C LEU A 51 -1.27 6.23 0.44
N LEU A 52 -0.97 6.65 -0.80
CA LEU A 52 -1.74 6.25 -1.99
C LEU A 52 -1.65 4.74 -2.25
N ALA A 53 -0.45 4.18 -2.14
CA ALA A 53 -0.19 2.76 -2.29
C ALA A 53 -0.88 1.93 -1.20
N LEU A 54 -0.80 2.37 0.06
CA LEU A 54 -1.50 1.77 1.19
C LEU A 54 -3.03 1.86 1.03
N GLY A 55 -3.55 2.97 0.53
CA GLY A 55 -4.97 3.12 0.19
C GLY A 55 -5.42 2.14 -0.91
N TRP A 56 -4.56 1.89 -1.90
CA TRP A 56 -4.81 0.87 -2.93
C TRP A 56 -4.86 -0.54 -2.33
N LEU A 57 -3.90 -0.90 -1.46
CA LEU A 57 -3.89 -2.20 -0.78
C LEU A 57 -5.09 -2.37 0.16
N SER A 58 -5.49 -1.30 0.84
CA SER A 58 -6.67 -1.28 1.71
C SER A 58 -7.96 -1.56 0.94
N LYS A 59 -8.12 -0.94 -0.24
CA LYS A 59 -9.23 -1.21 -1.15
C LYS A 59 -9.32 -2.71 -1.54
N GLU A 60 -8.18 -3.40 -1.60
CA GLU A 60 -8.09 -4.83 -1.93
C GLU A 60 -8.08 -5.74 -0.67
N ASN A 61 -8.34 -5.19 0.52
CA ASN A 61 -8.31 -5.89 1.82
C ASN A 61 -6.98 -6.59 2.15
N LYS A 62 -5.86 -6.14 1.55
CA LYS A 62 -4.55 -6.79 1.67
C LYS A 62 -3.75 -6.37 2.90
N VAL A 63 -4.13 -5.28 3.55
CA VAL A 63 -3.42 -4.72 4.70
C VAL A 63 -4.37 -4.34 5.82
N ARG A 64 -3.86 -4.38 7.05
CA ARG A 64 -4.50 -3.86 8.25
C ARG A 64 -3.68 -2.73 8.84
N PHE A 65 -4.36 -1.80 9.49
CA PHE A 65 -3.75 -0.64 10.13
C PHE A 65 -3.91 -0.72 11.65
N SER A 66 -2.89 -0.27 12.37
CA SER A 66 -2.97 -0.11 13.83
C SER A 66 -2.16 1.12 14.24
N VAL A 67 -2.60 1.81 15.29
CA VAL A 67 -1.88 2.97 15.83
C VAL A 67 -1.27 2.57 17.17
N LYS A 68 0.03 2.87 17.35
CA LYS A 68 0.73 2.67 18.62
C LYS A 68 1.69 3.84 18.83
N ASN A 69 1.62 4.48 19.99
CA ASN A 69 2.46 5.63 20.33
C ASN A 69 2.46 6.71 19.22
N GLU A 70 1.26 7.08 18.75
CA GLU A 70 1.06 8.07 17.67
C GLU A 70 1.59 7.66 16.28
N ASN A 71 2.22 6.49 16.15
CA ASN A 71 2.71 5.95 14.88
C ASN A 71 1.68 5.04 14.22
N LEU A 72 1.48 5.22 12.92
CA LEU A 72 0.66 4.37 12.07
C LEU A 72 1.47 3.17 11.58
N TYR A 73 1.06 1.97 12.01
CA TYR A 73 1.61 0.69 11.57
C TYR A 73 0.69 0.00 10.58
N VAL A 74 1.32 -0.73 9.66
CA VAL A 74 0.69 -1.52 8.61
C VAL A 74 1.26 -2.93 8.66
N GLU A 75 0.41 -3.92 8.45
CA GLU A 75 0.80 -5.31 8.26
C GLU A 75 -0.08 -5.95 7.18
N LEU A 76 0.35 -7.07 6.63
CA LEU A 76 -0.49 -7.84 5.72
C LEU A 76 -1.72 -8.38 6.46
N SER A 77 -2.86 -8.30 5.81
CA SER A 77 -4.02 -9.07 6.22
C SER A 77 -3.65 -10.54 6.08
N SER A 78 -3.49 -11.26 7.19
CA SER A 78 -3.51 -12.72 7.17
C SER A 78 -4.76 -13.16 6.41
N THR A 79 -4.60 -13.84 5.28
CA THR A 79 -5.69 -14.66 4.74
C THR A 79 -6.14 -15.59 5.86
N PRO A 80 -7.43 -15.87 6.04
CA PRO A 80 -7.86 -17.01 6.84
C PRO A 80 -7.41 -18.27 6.09
N THR A 81 -6.13 -18.60 6.19
CA THR A 81 -5.62 -19.93 5.93
C THR A 81 -5.95 -20.70 7.19
N GLU A 82 -6.68 -21.80 7.04
CA GLU A 82 -7.14 -22.72 8.09
C GLU A 82 -8.46 -22.35 8.78
N ILE A 83 -9.54 -22.42 8.01
CA ILE A 83 -10.80 -22.93 8.57
C ILE A 83 -10.58 -24.45 8.78
N TYR A 84 -9.99 -24.82 9.92
CA TYR A 84 -10.10 -26.17 10.44
C TYR A 84 -11.51 -26.32 11.03
N TYR A 85 -12.45 -26.88 10.28
CA TYR A 85 -13.63 -27.60 10.79
C TYR A 85 -14.07 -28.65 9.79
#